data_AF-A0A6J5JW58-F1
#
_entry.id   AF-A0A6J5JW58-F1
#
_cell.length_a   1.000
_cell.length_b   1.000
_cell.length_c   1.000
_cell.angle_alpha   90.00
_cell.angle_beta   90.00
_cell.angle_gamma   90.00
#
_symmetry.space_group_name_H-M   'P 1'
#
loop_
_entity.id
_entity.type
_entity.pdbx_description
1 polymer ?
#
loop_
_entity_poly.entity_id
_entity_poly.type
_entity_poly.pdbx_seq_one_letter_code
_entity_poly.pdbx_strand_id
1 'polypeptide(L)'
;MDVGHLSYYYPAKEALWRDVLMECSSDFERHAESALAAAVGRETAAERAAIVLPSFLGFMADNPKLSRLMMQEFSMNSARHDWVVDTMAKRVFLQLQPLFDGLRSEGLLVDIDPTAAYFALIAGAVAFFASTEEFGRISGYGAPDPDQKEAVIAFLCRGFLDTPRTPSGKRKPVKEASRGPKERSS
;
A
#
# COMPACT_ATOMS: atom_id res chain seq x y z
N MET A 1 10.26 18.84 37.85
CA MET A 1 10.02 17.62 37.05
C MET A 1 10.62 17.86 35.68
N ASP A 2 11.51 16.97 35.25
CA ASP A 2 12.43 17.12 34.13
C ASP A 2 11.77 17.17 32.75
N VAL A 3 11.87 18.32 32.08
CA VAL A 3 11.60 18.48 30.64
C VAL A 3 12.84 18.06 29.80
N GLY A 4 14.00 17.89 30.44
CA GLY A 4 15.30 17.59 29.79
C GLY A 4 15.50 16.15 29.32
N HIS A 5 14.70 15.19 29.81
CA HIS A 5 14.79 13.78 29.40
C HIS A 5 13.88 13.41 28.24
N LEU A 6 13.06 14.33 27.70
CA LEU A 6 12.26 14.04 26.50
C LEU A 6 12.98 14.45 25.21
N SER A 7 13.68 15.58 25.22
CA SER A 7 14.40 16.11 24.05
C SER A 7 15.61 15.27 23.66
N TYR A 8 16.33 14.65 24.61
CA TYR A 8 17.46 13.77 24.30
C TYR A 8 17.03 12.44 23.66
N TYR A 9 15.85 11.94 23.98
CA TYR A 9 15.35 10.65 23.47
C TYR A 9 14.55 10.78 22.19
N TYR A 10 14.07 11.96 21.84
CA TYR A 10 13.29 12.20 20.61
C TYR A 10 14.11 11.86 19.35
N PRO A 11 15.35 12.35 19.18
CA PRO A 11 16.20 11.98 18.05
C PRO A 11 16.50 10.48 18.00
N ALA A 12 16.74 9.84 19.15
CA ALA A 12 17.01 8.40 19.23
C ALA A 12 15.79 7.54 18.88
N LYS A 13 14.58 7.94 19.32
CA LYS A 13 13.33 7.27 18.96
C LYS A 13 12.98 7.44 17.49
N GLU A 14 13.23 8.61 16.93
CA GLU A 14 13.01 8.88 15.52
C GLU A 14 14.00 8.11 14.64
N ALA A 15 15.27 8.02 15.04
CA ALA A 15 16.27 7.18 14.38
C ALA A 15 15.86 5.70 14.41
N LEU A 16 15.52 5.17 15.60
CA LEU A 16 15.07 3.78 15.74
C LEU A 16 13.80 3.50 14.89
N TRP A 17 12.86 4.43 14.87
CA TRP A 17 11.65 4.33 14.05
C TRP A 17 11.99 4.26 12.55
N ARG A 18 12.91 5.10 12.07
CA ARG A 18 13.39 5.04 10.67
C ARG A 18 14.08 3.72 10.38
N ASP A 19 14.96 3.24 11.25
CA ASP A 19 15.70 2.00 11.04
C ASP A 19 14.76 0.80 10.92
N VAL A 20 13.76 0.69 11.80
CA VAL A 20 12.74 -0.36 11.75
C VAL A 20 11.93 -0.29 10.46
N LEU A 21 11.51 0.92 10.05
CA LEU A 21 10.76 1.09 8.80
C LEU A 21 11.61 0.81 7.55
N MET A 22 12.89 1.17 7.55
CA MET A 22 13.79 0.85 6.44
C MET A 22 13.98 -0.65 6.30
N GLU A 23 14.12 -1.37 7.41
CA GLU A 23 14.21 -2.84 7.39
C GLU A 23 12.94 -3.46 6.82
N CYS A 24 11.77 -3.07 7.34
CA CYS A 24 10.47 -3.51 6.82
C CYS A 24 10.25 -3.14 5.35
N SER A 25 10.62 -1.93 4.93
CA SER A 25 10.56 -1.48 3.53
C SER A 25 11.42 -2.36 2.64
N SER A 26 12.64 -2.69 3.11
CA SER A 26 13.58 -3.50 2.37
C SER A 26 13.09 -4.94 2.17
N ASP A 27 12.46 -5.53 3.19
CA ASP A 27 11.79 -6.83 3.06
C ASP A 27 10.62 -6.77 2.08
N PHE A 28 9.81 -5.72 2.16
CA PHE A 28 8.66 -5.55 1.29
C PHE A 28 9.04 -5.34 -0.18
N GLU A 29 10.08 -4.54 -0.44
CA GLU A 29 10.67 -4.34 -1.77
C GLU A 29 11.24 -5.66 -2.34
N ARG A 30 11.98 -6.42 -1.53
CA ARG A 30 12.50 -7.74 -1.95
C ARG A 30 11.38 -8.70 -2.31
N HIS A 31 10.31 -8.70 -1.53
CA HIS A 31 9.16 -9.58 -1.80
C HIS A 31 8.41 -9.16 -3.06
N ALA A 32 8.22 -7.85 -3.29
CA ALA A 32 7.66 -7.33 -4.53
C ALA A 32 8.51 -7.73 -5.75
N GLU A 33 9.82 -7.57 -5.66
CA GLU A 33 10.76 -7.96 -6.70
C GLU A 33 10.70 -9.47 -6.98
N SER A 34 10.71 -10.30 -5.94
CA SER A 34 10.59 -11.75 -6.08
C SER A 34 9.27 -12.18 -6.72
N ALA A 35 8.16 -11.53 -6.36
CA ALA A 35 6.84 -11.81 -6.94
C ALA A 35 6.81 -11.43 -8.43
N LEU A 36 7.37 -10.27 -8.80
CA LEU A 36 7.51 -9.83 -10.18
C LEU A 36 8.41 -10.76 -10.99
N ALA A 37 9.52 -11.22 -10.41
CA ALA A 37 10.42 -12.20 -11.04
C ALA A 37 9.73 -13.54 -11.32
N ALA A 38 8.88 -14.01 -10.39
CA ALA A 38 8.10 -15.25 -10.57
C ALA A 38 7.08 -15.17 -11.72
N ALA A 39 6.70 -13.95 -12.12
CA ALA A 39 5.79 -13.70 -13.23
C ALA A 39 6.51 -13.46 -14.58
N VAL A 40 7.85 -13.52 -14.62
CA VAL A 40 8.62 -13.43 -15.86
C VAL A 40 8.23 -14.58 -16.79
N GLY A 41 8.08 -14.27 -18.08
CA GLY A 41 7.66 -15.24 -19.11
C GLY A 41 6.14 -15.36 -19.30
N ARG A 42 5.33 -14.66 -18.50
CA ARG A 42 3.89 -14.54 -18.75
C ARG A 42 3.61 -13.50 -19.84
N GLU A 43 2.67 -13.83 -20.73
CA GLU A 43 2.38 -13.04 -21.93
C GLU A 43 1.53 -11.82 -21.58
N THR A 44 0.51 -12.02 -20.73
CA THR A 44 -0.44 -10.96 -20.35
C THR A 44 -0.15 -10.39 -18.96
N ALA A 45 -0.53 -9.13 -18.74
CA ALA A 45 -0.54 -8.49 -17.43
C ALA A 45 -1.53 -9.18 -16.48
N ALA A 46 -2.65 -9.71 -16.99
CA ALA A 46 -3.58 -10.54 -16.23
C ALA A 46 -2.91 -11.77 -15.61
N GLU A 47 -2.18 -12.54 -16.40
CA GLU A 47 -1.43 -13.72 -15.92
C GLU A 47 -0.33 -13.32 -14.92
N ARG A 48 0.36 -12.20 -15.17
CA ARG A 48 1.34 -11.67 -14.22
C ARG A 48 0.67 -11.30 -12.91
N ALA A 49 -0.46 -10.61 -12.95
CA ALA A 49 -1.19 -10.16 -11.77
C ALA A 49 -1.72 -11.34 -10.93
N ALA A 50 -2.18 -12.41 -11.59
CA ALA A 50 -2.61 -13.64 -10.93
C ALA A 50 -1.49 -14.33 -10.12
N ILE A 51 -0.22 -14.03 -10.41
CA ILE A 51 0.93 -14.52 -9.65
C ILE A 51 1.42 -13.48 -8.64
N VAL A 52 1.60 -12.24 -9.10
CA VAL A 52 2.22 -11.17 -8.31
C VAL A 52 1.33 -10.74 -7.15
N LEU A 53 0.04 -10.47 -7.41
CA LEU A 53 -0.83 -9.88 -6.40
C LEU A 53 -1.08 -10.82 -5.22
N PRO A 54 -1.42 -12.12 -5.40
CA PRO A 54 -1.59 -13.02 -4.25
C PRO A 54 -0.31 -13.15 -3.42
N SER A 55 0.85 -13.30 -4.05
CA SER A 55 2.14 -13.36 -3.35
C SER A 55 2.40 -12.09 -2.53
N PHE A 56 2.14 -10.93 -3.12
CA PHE A 56 2.36 -9.64 -2.49
C PHE A 56 1.40 -9.38 -1.31
N LEU A 57 0.13 -9.74 -1.45
CA LEU A 57 -0.85 -9.64 -0.37
C LEU A 57 -0.58 -10.68 0.74
N GLY A 58 -0.11 -11.88 0.38
CA GLY A 58 0.29 -12.92 1.32
C GLY A 58 1.38 -12.45 2.27
N PHE A 59 2.38 -11.71 1.77
CA PHE A 59 3.39 -11.09 2.62
C PHE A 59 2.78 -10.15 3.66
N MET A 60 1.80 -9.32 3.30
CA MET A 60 1.10 -8.46 4.26
C MET A 60 0.27 -9.26 5.28
N ALA A 61 -0.32 -10.38 4.83
CA ALA A 61 -1.09 -11.29 5.68
C ALA A 61 -0.23 -12.04 6.71
N ASP A 62 1.01 -12.32 6.36
CA ASP A 62 1.99 -12.99 7.23
C ASP A 62 2.77 -12.01 8.10
N ASN A 63 2.70 -10.72 7.78
CA ASN A 63 3.28 -9.63 8.57
C ASN A 63 2.23 -8.65 9.13
N PRO A 64 1.27 -9.07 10.00
CA PRO A 64 0.26 -8.18 10.58
C PRO A 64 0.81 -6.97 11.35
N LYS A 65 2.04 -7.07 11.88
CA LYS A 65 2.71 -5.95 12.55
C LYS A 65 3.07 -4.83 11.56
N LEU A 66 3.52 -5.20 10.36
CA LEU A 66 3.79 -4.25 9.28
C LEU A 66 2.49 -3.57 8.84
N SER A 67 1.42 -4.35 8.63
CA SER A 67 0.11 -3.83 8.26
C SER A 67 -0.43 -2.83 9.31
N ARG A 68 -0.27 -3.13 10.61
CA ARG A 68 -0.61 -2.20 11.70
C ARG A 68 0.22 -0.92 11.68
N LEU A 69 1.54 -1.04 11.47
CA LEU A 69 2.43 0.11 11.36
C LEU A 69 2.05 1.00 10.17
N MET A 70 1.81 0.41 9.00
CA MET A 70 1.33 1.13 7.82
C MET A 70 0.00 1.83 8.07
N MET A 71 -0.97 1.15 8.71
CA MET A 71 -2.25 1.76 9.08
C MET A 71 -2.06 2.98 9.97
N GLN A 72 -1.20 2.89 11.00
CA GLN A 72 -0.94 3.99 11.93
C GLN A 72 -0.29 5.19 11.22
N GLU A 73 0.75 4.95 10.41
CA GLU A 73 1.48 6.01 9.73
C GLU A 73 0.68 6.65 8.58
N PHE A 74 -0.27 5.93 7.98
CA PHE A 74 -1.17 6.49 6.96
C PHE A 74 -2.41 7.21 7.54
N SER A 75 -2.71 7.01 8.82
CA SER A 75 -3.88 7.64 9.47
C SER A 75 -3.62 9.06 9.97
N MET A 76 -2.36 9.50 10.06
CA MET A 76 -1.99 10.81 10.59
C MET A 76 -1.18 11.60 9.58
N ASN A 77 -1.62 12.82 9.24
CA ASN A 77 -0.81 13.72 8.44
C ASN A 77 0.33 14.30 9.31
N SER A 78 1.57 13.84 9.09
CA SER A 78 2.73 14.18 9.91
C SER A 78 4.03 14.05 9.13
N ALA A 79 5.12 14.61 9.65
CA ALA A 79 6.45 14.44 9.03
C ALA A 79 6.88 12.96 8.89
N ARG A 80 6.34 12.08 9.75
CA ARG A 80 6.56 10.63 9.65
C ARG A 80 5.81 10.02 8.47
N HIS A 81 4.56 10.44 8.27
CA HIS A 81 3.77 10.06 7.11
C HIS A 81 4.47 10.46 5.80
N ASP A 82 4.89 11.72 5.69
CA ASP A 82 5.58 12.23 4.50
C ASP A 82 6.83 11.40 4.20
N TRP A 83 7.64 11.14 5.24
CA TRP A 83 8.83 10.31 5.11
C TRP A 83 8.49 8.89 4.67
N VAL A 84 7.49 8.23 5.25
CA VAL A 84 7.06 6.87 4.87
C VAL A 84 6.58 6.82 3.43
N VAL A 85 5.80 7.82 2.99
CA VAL A 85 5.32 7.92 1.61
C VAL A 85 6.50 8.06 0.64
N ASP A 86 7.41 8.99 0.90
CA ASP A 86 8.52 9.31 0.01
C ASP A 86 9.60 8.22 -0.05
N THR A 87 9.82 7.50 1.06
CA THR A 87 10.92 6.54 1.19
C THR A 87 10.51 5.09 0.98
N MET A 88 9.31 4.68 1.40
CA MET A 88 8.86 3.29 1.35
C MET A 88 7.72 3.11 0.34
N ALA A 89 6.58 3.76 0.56
CA ALA A 89 5.36 3.48 -0.22
C ALA A 89 5.56 3.76 -1.72
N LYS A 90 6.25 4.86 -2.05
CA LYS A 90 6.54 5.24 -3.45
C LYS A 90 7.44 4.24 -4.16
N ARG A 91 8.43 3.64 -3.49
CA ARG A 91 9.35 2.68 -4.12
C ARG A 91 8.63 1.41 -4.55
N VAL A 92 7.84 0.87 -3.64
CA VAL A 92 7.02 -0.32 -3.87
C VAL A 92 5.97 -0.05 -4.94
N PHE A 93 5.33 1.12 -4.91
CA PHE A 93 4.42 1.54 -5.98
C PHE A 93 5.12 1.56 -7.34
N LEU A 94 6.30 2.17 -7.46
CA LEU A 94 7.04 2.25 -8.73
C LEU A 94 7.44 0.87 -9.28
N GLN A 95 7.71 -0.11 -8.40
CA GLN A 95 7.96 -1.50 -8.82
C GLN A 95 6.71 -2.16 -9.40
N LEU A 96 5.53 -1.93 -8.80
CA LEU A 96 4.27 -2.54 -9.21
C LEU A 96 3.53 -1.75 -10.29
N GLN A 97 3.85 -0.48 -10.49
CA GLN A 97 3.19 0.40 -11.46
C GLN A 97 3.08 -0.22 -12.87
N PRO A 98 4.15 -0.81 -13.45
CA PRO A 98 4.07 -1.42 -14.77
C PRO A 98 3.03 -2.55 -14.88
N LEU A 99 2.79 -3.28 -13.78
CA LEU A 99 1.76 -4.32 -13.74
C LEU A 99 0.36 -3.71 -13.86
N PHE A 100 0.08 -2.66 -13.09
CA PHE A 100 -1.23 -1.98 -13.13
C PHE A 100 -1.45 -1.22 -14.44
N ASP A 101 -0.41 -0.61 -15.00
CA ASP A 101 -0.48 -0.01 -16.34
C ASP A 101 -0.77 -1.07 -17.42
N GLY A 102 -0.17 -2.26 -17.29
CA GLY A 102 -0.47 -3.42 -18.12
C GLY A 102 -1.93 -3.86 -18.02
N LEU A 103 -2.45 -4.04 -16.80
CA LEU A 103 -3.85 -4.40 -16.55
C LEU A 103 -4.82 -3.38 -17.17
N ARG A 104 -4.50 -2.09 -17.12
CA ARG A 104 -5.29 -1.06 -17.80
C ARG A 104 -5.23 -1.20 -19.32
N SER A 105 -4.06 -1.46 -19.88
CA SER A 105 -3.91 -1.64 -21.33
C SER A 105 -4.68 -2.84 -21.88
N GLU A 106 -4.87 -3.87 -21.04
CA GLU A 106 -5.69 -5.05 -21.34
C GLU A 106 -7.19 -4.84 -21.08
N GLY A 107 -7.59 -3.65 -20.64
CA GLY A 107 -9.00 -3.34 -20.39
C GLY A 107 -9.55 -3.94 -19.11
N LEU A 108 -8.70 -4.32 -18.14
CA LEU A 108 -9.13 -4.83 -16.83
C LEU A 108 -9.34 -3.71 -15.80
N LEU A 109 -8.86 -2.49 -16.09
CA LEU A 109 -9.02 -1.29 -15.24
C LEU A 109 -9.71 -0.14 -16.01
N VAL A 110 -10.86 -0.40 -16.64
CA VAL A 110 -11.55 0.54 -17.56
C VAL A 110 -11.98 1.85 -16.88
N ASP A 111 -12.37 1.80 -15.61
CA ASP A 111 -13.00 2.92 -14.87
C ASP A 111 -12.19 3.45 -13.71
N ILE A 112 -10.96 3.00 -13.59
CA ILE A 112 -10.12 3.35 -12.46
C ILE A 112 -8.73 3.68 -12.96
N ASP A 113 -8.19 4.78 -12.43
CA ASP A 113 -6.80 5.10 -12.61
C ASP A 113 -5.92 3.96 -12.02
N PRO A 114 -4.87 3.48 -12.72
CA PRO A 114 -4.03 2.38 -12.23
C PRO A 114 -3.46 2.62 -10.84
N THR A 115 -3.10 3.87 -10.54
CA THR A 115 -2.59 4.29 -9.23
C THR A 115 -3.69 4.20 -8.19
N ALA A 116 -4.90 4.68 -8.51
CA ALA A 116 -6.06 4.54 -7.63
C ALA A 116 -6.43 3.07 -7.38
N ALA A 117 -6.30 2.21 -8.39
CA ALA A 117 -6.54 0.77 -8.25
C ALA A 117 -5.52 0.12 -7.31
N TYR A 118 -4.25 0.43 -7.48
CA TYR A 118 -3.19 0.02 -6.55
C TYR A 118 -3.51 0.46 -5.12
N PHE A 119 -3.81 1.74 -4.90
CA PHE A 119 -4.10 2.24 -3.56
C PHE A 119 -5.35 1.61 -2.95
N ALA A 120 -6.39 1.34 -3.73
CA ALA A 120 -7.58 0.64 -3.24
C ALA A 120 -7.25 -0.79 -2.79
N LEU A 121 -6.41 -1.50 -3.55
CA LEU A 121 -5.96 -2.85 -3.20
C LEU A 121 -5.16 -2.85 -1.89
N ILE A 122 -4.15 -1.97 -1.80
CA ILE A 122 -3.28 -1.90 -0.63
C ILE A 122 -4.03 -1.41 0.60
N ALA A 123 -4.89 -0.41 0.47
CA ALA A 123 -5.69 0.09 1.58
C ALA A 123 -6.62 -1.01 2.12
N GLY A 124 -7.26 -1.80 1.25
CA GLY A 124 -8.09 -2.93 1.66
C GLY A 124 -7.29 -4.00 2.41
N ALA A 125 -6.13 -4.37 1.89
CA ALA A 125 -5.24 -5.35 2.52
C ALA A 125 -4.72 -4.86 3.89
N VAL A 126 -4.21 -3.64 3.96
CA VAL A 126 -3.73 -3.03 5.20
C VAL A 126 -4.84 -2.95 6.23
N ALA A 127 -6.05 -2.52 5.84
CA ALA A 127 -7.19 -2.46 6.74
C ALA A 127 -7.58 -3.81 7.33
N PHE A 128 -7.65 -4.85 6.50
CA PHE A 128 -8.01 -6.17 6.98
C PHE A 128 -6.90 -6.79 7.84
N PHE A 129 -5.67 -6.84 7.34
CA PHE A 129 -4.56 -7.51 8.04
C PHE A 129 -4.05 -6.76 9.27
N ALA A 130 -4.31 -5.45 9.37
CA ALA A 130 -4.08 -4.71 10.61
C ALA A 130 -5.12 -5.02 11.70
N SER A 131 -6.32 -5.48 11.31
CA SER A 131 -7.50 -5.57 12.18
C SER A 131 -7.98 -7.02 12.42
N THR A 132 -7.05 -7.98 12.41
CA THR A 132 -7.38 -9.42 12.51
C THR A 132 -7.94 -9.82 13.88
N GLU A 133 -7.58 -9.10 14.95
CA GLU A 133 -8.15 -9.31 16.28
C GLU A 133 -9.60 -8.81 16.35
N GLU A 134 -9.88 -7.65 15.76
CA GLU A 134 -11.22 -7.07 15.66
C GLU A 134 -12.13 -7.97 14.82
N PHE A 135 -11.63 -8.48 13.68
CA PHE A 135 -12.32 -9.49 12.88
C PHE A 135 -12.73 -10.69 13.74
N GLY A 136 -11.81 -11.22 14.55
CA GLY A 136 -12.12 -12.35 15.41
C GLY A 136 -13.18 -12.01 16.47
N ARG A 137 -13.02 -10.88 17.16
CA ARG A 137 -14.00 -10.42 18.17
C ARG A 137 -15.40 -10.19 17.59
N ILE A 138 -15.51 -9.65 16.38
CA ILE A 138 -16.78 -9.34 15.72
C ILE A 138 -17.41 -10.60 15.14
N SER A 139 -16.63 -11.46 14.49
CA SER A 139 -17.12 -12.68 13.85
C SER A 139 -17.45 -13.79 14.85
N GLY A 140 -16.89 -13.72 16.07
CA GLY A 140 -16.97 -14.79 17.06
C GLY A 140 -16.04 -15.98 16.75
N TYR A 141 -15.31 -15.91 15.65
CA TYR A 141 -14.25 -16.85 15.28
C TYR A 141 -12.89 -16.24 15.70
N GLY A 142 -11.82 -17.01 15.79
CA GLY A 142 -10.50 -16.48 16.19
C GLY A 142 -9.91 -15.48 15.17
N ALA A 143 -8.60 -15.23 15.28
CA ALA A 143 -7.88 -14.62 14.17
C ALA A 143 -8.05 -15.50 12.90
N PRO A 144 -8.00 -14.90 11.68
CA PRO A 144 -8.13 -15.66 10.43
C PRO A 144 -7.13 -16.81 10.36
N ASP A 145 -7.63 -18.01 10.09
CA ASP A 145 -6.80 -19.16 9.75
C ASP A 145 -6.22 -19.00 8.32
N PRO A 146 -5.28 -19.87 7.89
CA PRO A 146 -4.67 -19.76 6.57
C PRO A 146 -5.69 -19.75 5.42
N ASP A 147 -6.75 -20.57 5.49
CA ASP A 147 -7.76 -20.64 4.44
C ASP A 147 -8.56 -19.34 4.35
N GLN A 148 -8.87 -18.72 5.50
CA GLN A 148 -9.54 -17.44 5.56
C GLN A 148 -8.67 -16.28 5.04
N LYS A 149 -7.34 -16.33 5.29
CA LYS A 149 -6.40 -15.36 4.70
C LYS A 149 -6.37 -15.48 3.18
N GLU A 150 -6.24 -16.69 2.65
CA GLU A 150 -6.27 -16.96 1.20
C GLU A 150 -7.59 -16.50 0.57
N ALA A 151 -8.72 -16.76 1.22
CA ALA A 151 -10.03 -16.31 0.75
C ALA A 151 -10.12 -14.77 0.67
N VAL A 152 -9.53 -14.05 1.63
CA VAL A 152 -9.49 -12.58 1.61
C VAL A 152 -8.56 -12.06 0.52
N ILE A 153 -7.39 -12.67 0.34
CA ILE A 153 -6.46 -12.35 -0.75
C ILE A 153 -7.15 -12.54 -2.11
N ALA A 154 -7.81 -13.68 -2.30
CA ALA A 154 -8.57 -13.97 -3.51
C ALA A 154 -9.71 -12.97 -3.72
N PHE A 155 -10.45 -12.61 -2.66
CA PHE A 155 -11.50 -11.59 -2.73
C PHE A 155 -10.96 -10.23 -3.15
N LEU A 156 -9.86 -9.78 -2.54
CA LEU A 156 -9.22 -8.52 -2.87
C LEU A 156 -8.75 -8.51 -4.33
N CYS A 157 -8.08 -9.57 -4.80
CA CYS A 157 -7.65 -9.70 -6.19
C CYS A 157 -8.82 -9.76 -7.18
N ARG A 158 -9.89 -10.50 -6.84
CA ARG A 158 -11.07 -10.67 -7.70
C ARG A 158 -11.84 -9.36 -7.91
N GLY A 159 -11.91 -8.50 -6.89
CA GLY A 159 -12.50 -7.17 -6.99
C GLY A 159 -11.87 -6.31 -8.11
N PHE A 160 -10.63 -6.61 -8.50
CA PHE A 160 -9.92 -5.94 -9.61
C PHE A 160 -9.93 -6.73 -10.92
N LEU A 161 -10.01 -8.07 -10.90
CA LEU A 161 -9.87 -8.91 -12.11
C LEU A 161 -11.20 -9.26 -12.79
N ASP A 162 -12.33 -9.16 -12.08
CA ASP A 162 -13.60 -9.79 -12.51
C ASP A 162 -14.73 -8.81 -12.87
N THR A 163 -14.45 -7.51 -13.01
CA THR A 163 -15.51 -6.52 -13.28
C THR A 163 -15.31 -5.80 -14.63
N PRO A 164 -15.96 -6.24 -15.72
CA PRO A 164 -16.15 -5.38 -16.88
C PRO A 164 -17.06 -4.23 -16.46
N ARG A 165 -16.51 -3.03 -16.31
CA ARG A 165 -17.29 -1.80 -16.08
C ARG A 165 -17.09 -0.83 -17.24
N THR A 166 -18.13 -0.05 -17.49
CA THR A 166 -18.29 0.82 -18.66
C THR A 166 -17.63 2.19 -18.41
N PRO A 167 -16.80 2.71 -19.34
CA PRO A 167 -15.99 3.92 -19.18
C PRO A 167 -16.74 5.12 -18.55
N SER A 168 -16.43 5.46 -17.31
CA SER A 168 -16.89 6.68 -16.64
C SER A 168 -15.77 7.72 -16.57
N GLY A 169 -15.80 8.64 -17.51
CA GLY A 169 -15.38 10.04 -17.34
C GLY A 169 -13.89 10.32 -17.07
N LYS A 170 -13.19 10.88 -18.08
CA LYS A 170 -11.81 11.39 -17.96
C LYS A 170 -11.66 12.35 -16.78
N ARG A 171 -10.78 12.01 -15.83
CA ARG A 171 -10.38 12.91 -14.73
C ARG A 171 -9.53 14.07 -15.30
N LYS A 172 -9.86 15.32 -14.95
CA LYS A 172 -9.04 16.49 -15.28
C LYS A 172 -7.83 16.56 -14.33
N PRO A 173 -6.65 17.00 -14.81
CA PRO A 173 -5.49 17.20 -13.96
C PRO A 173 -5.78 18.28 -12.91
N VAL A 174 -5.28 18.07 -11.69
CA VAL A 174 -5.26 19.11 -10.65
C VAL A 174 -4.36 20.23 -11.16
N LYS A 175 -4.93 21.44 -11.35
CA LYS A 175 -4.12 22.63 -11.59
C LYS A 175 -3.27 22.88 -10.36
N GLU A 176 -1.96 22.93 -10.55
CA GLU A 176 -0.99 23.38 -9.56
C GLU A 176 -1.52 24.64 -8.85
N ALA A 177 -1.62 24.57 -7.52
CA ALA A 177 -2.02 25.70 -6.71
C ALA A 177 -1.09 26.87 -7.03
N SER A 178 -1.68 27.93 -7.58
CA SER A 178 -0.99 29.17 -7.87
C SER A 178 -0.34 29.67 -6.59
N ARG A 179 1.00 29.72 -6.57
CA ARG A 179 1.77 30.48 -5.59
C ARG A 179 1.19 31.90 -5.53
N GLY A 180 0.54 32.21 -4.41
CA GLY A 180 0.04 33.55 -4.13
C GLY A 180 1.17 34.59 -4.12
N PRO A 181 0.86 35.88 -4.34
CA PRO A 181 1.84 36.87 -4.73
C PRO A 181 2.82 37.21 -3.62
N LYS A 182 4.07 37.47 -4.01
CA LYS A 182 5.05 38.22 -3.21
C LYS A 182 4.42 39.53 -2.74
N GLU A 183 4.18 39.67 -1.44
CA GLU A 183 4.09 41.01 -0.86
C GLU A 183 5.48 41.65 -0.93
N ARG A 184 5.53 42.74 -1.68
CA ARG A 184 6.65 43.67 -1.75
C ARG A 184 6.07 45.01 -1.30
N SER A 185 6.70 45.58 -0.27
CA SER A 185 6.71 47.01 0.11
C SER A 185 5.48 47.60 0.81
N SER A 186 5.63 47.91 2.10
CA SER A 186 5.93 49.28 2.56
C SER A 186 6.67 49.24 3.90
#